data_AF-A0A1Z9M246-F1
#
_entry.id   AF-A0A1Z9M246-F1
#
_cell.length_a   1.000
_cell.length_b   1.000
_cell.length_c   1.000
_cell.angle_alpha   90.00
_cell.angle_beta   90.00
_cell.angle_gamma   90.00
#
_symmetry.space_group_name_H-M   'P 1'
#
loop_
_entity.id
_entity.type
_entity.pdbx_description
1 polymer ?
#
loop_
_entity_poly.entity_id
_entity_poly.type
_entity_poly.pdbx_seq_one_letter_code
_entity_poly.pdbx_strand_id
1 'polypeptide(L)'
;MKRLFLGIMMLMMMSFAHANDIYVTQSGATLDLDITQDGQDNKVGNSTTSSSVIGATTTIDIDQIGNSNVLTFDVNGATFTGTFSTTGNSNNIDFNCDSAGTVSSCATATASIVWVGSSNDIDIDIGESADAANATVSITGASGSDSNVVAATIDGTSAILTLTVNGDTNNYLIDINNNGDVNGHTLVHSHTGSIADVDITQSGLYDNIINLTTAGDNHDIDIIQDD
;
A
#
# COMPACT_ATOMS: atom_id res chain seq x y z
N MET A 1 2.05 66.92 -14.84
CA MET A 1 3.39 66.31 -14.66
C MET A 1 3.17 64.88 -14.20
N LYS A 2 3.14 63.89 -15.09
CA LYS A 2 4.27 63.01 -15.41
C LYS A 2 4.94 62.42 -14.17
N ARG A 3 4.63 61.15 -13.87
CA ARG A 3 5.61 60.11 -13.49
C ARG A 3 4.94 58.74 -13.59
N LEU A 4 5.04 58.23 -14.81
CA LEU A 4 4.98 56.82 -15.19
C LEU A 4 5.94 56.04 -14.28
N PHE A 5 5.44 55.26 -13.33
CA PHE A 5 6.22 54.22 -12.66
C PHE A 5 5.90 52.88 -13.32
N LEU A 6 6.68 52.61 -14.36
CA LEU A 6 6.87 51.30 -14.96
C LEU A 6 7.59 50.44 -13.90
N GLY A 7 6.88 49.51 -13.27
CA GLY A 7 7.41 48.69 -12.17
C GLY A 7 6.89 47.27 -12.25
N ILE A 8 7.47 46.50 -13.16
CA ILE A 8 7.59 45.03 -13.17
C ILE A 8 6.32 44.29 -12.72
N MET A 9 5.51 43.97 -13.72
CA MET A 9 4.57 42.85 -13.69
C MET A 9 5.40 41.58 -13.46
N MET A 10 5.65 41.22 -12.20
CA MET A 10 6.11 39.90 -11.80
C MET A 10 4.93 38.96 -12.03
N LEU A 11 4.72 38.61 -13.30
CA LEU A 11 3.93 37.47 -13.69
C LEU A 11 4.68 36.27 -13.13
N MET A 12 4.34 35.86 -11.89
CA MET A 12 4.64 34.52 -11.43
C MET A 12 4.06 33.60 -12.49
N MET A 13 4.95 33.06 -13.33
CA MET A 13 4.65 31.90 -14.13
C MET A 13 4.33 30.81 -13.11
N MET A 14 3.07 30.72 -12.72
CA MET A 14 2.51 29.56 -12.05
C MET A 14 2.66 28.45 -13.09
N SER A 15 3.79 27.74 -13.05
CA SER A 15 3.92 26.49 -13.76
C SER A 15 2.84 25.60 -13.17
N PHE A 16 1.76 25.38 -13.91
CA PHE A 16 0.84 24.30 -13.61
C PHE A 16 1.68 23.03 -13.63
N ALA A 17 1.92 22.43 -12.46
CA ALA A 17 2.40 21.07 -12.42
C ALA A 17 1.29 20.23 -13.05
N HIS A 18 1.58 19.65 -14.21
CA HIS A 18 0.71 18.65 -14.80
C HIS A 18 1.03 17.35 -14.08
N ALA A 19 -0.01 16.71 -13.53
CA ALA A 19 0.15 15.39 -12.95
C ALA A 19 0.66 14.43 -14.03
N ASN A 20 1.65 13.62 -13.66
CA ASN A 20 2.13 12.52 -14.46
C ASN A 20 1.15 11.38 -14.25
N ASP A 21 0.05 11.40 -14.99
CA ASP A 21 -1.05 10.43 -14.87
C ASP A 21 -0.85 9.25 -15.83
N ILE A 22 -0.83 8.04 -15.29
CA ILE A 22 -0.88 6.78 -16.03
C ILE A 22 -2.14 6.02 -15.60
N TYR A 23 -2.85 5.47 -16.57
CA TYR A 23 -4.00 4.61 -16.34
C TYR A 23 -3.84 3.32 -17.13
N VAL A 24 -3.86 2.18 -16.45
CA VAL A 24 -3.72 0.87 -17.06
C VAL A 24 -5.04 0.12 -16.99
N THR A 25 -5.49 -0.41 -18.12
CA THR A 25 -6.53 -1.43 -18.17
C THR A 25 -6.03 -2.53 -19.07
N GLN A 26 -5.74 -3.70 -18.50
CA GLN A 26 -5.20 -4.83 -19.26
C GLN A 26 -6.04 -6.06 -19.01
N SER A 27 -6.24 -6.84 -20.08
CA SER A 27 -6.75 -8.20 -20.01
C SER A 27 -5.88 -9.11 -20.87
N GLY A 28 -5.53 -10.28 -20.35
CA GLY A 28 -4.68 -11.25 -21.04
C GLY A 28 -4.10 -12.27 -20.07
N ALA A 29 -3.63 -13.42 -20.56
CA ALA A 29 -3.20 -14.51 -19.67
C ALA A 29 -2.01 -14.13 -18.77
N THR A 30 -1.08 -13.32 -19.27
CA THR A 30 0.12 -12.89 -18.53
C THR A 30 0.37 -11.40 -18.71
N LEU A 31 0.81 -10.72 -17.66
CA LEU A 31 1.32 -9.36 -17.71
C LEU A 31 2.65 -9.26 -16.95
N ASP A 32 3.56 -8.49 -17.52
CA ASP A 32 4.78 -8.00 -16.90
C ASP A 32 4.80 -6.48 -17.14
N LEU A 33 4.61 -5.70 -16.08
CA LEU A 33 4.38 -4.25 -16.15
C LEU A 33 5.35 -3.52 -15.24
N ASP A 34 6.20 -2.69 -15.86
CA ASP A 34 7.08 -1.77 -15.17
C ASP A 34 6.65 -0.32 -15.41
N ILE A 35 6.48 0.46 -14.34
CA ILE A 35 6.20 1.89 -14.41
C ILE A 35 7.19 2.65 -13.53
N THR A 36 7.87 3.63 -14.11
CA THR A 36 8.63 4.63 -13.35
C THR A 36 8.06 6.01 -13.64
N GLN A 37 7.64 6.72 -12.60
CA GLN A 37 7.20 8.11 -12.69
C GLN A 37 8.13 9.00 -11.86
N ASP A 38 8.85 9.89 -12.53
CA ASP A 38 9.69 10.92 -11.91
C ASP A 38 9.12 12.30 -12.26
N GLY A 39 8.53 12.96 -11.27
CA GLY A 39 7.71 14.15 -11.46
C GLY A 39 7.07 14.59 -10.15
N GLN A 40 6.60 15.84 -10.07
CA GLN A 40 6.13 16.38 -8.78
C GLN A 40 4.83 15.74 -8.26
N ASP A 41 3.95 15.36 -9.19
CA ASP A 41 2.62 14.81 -8.91
C ASP A 41 2.45 13.54 -9.75
N ASN A 42 2.93 12.41 -9.25
CA ASN A 42 2.86 11.13 -9.96
C ASN A 42 1.59 10.38 -9.60
N LYS A 43 1.03 9.70 -10.60
CA LYS A 43 -0.24 9.02 -10.45
C LYS A 43 -0.38 7.82 -11.35
N VAL A 44 -0.67 6.66 -10.77
CA VAL A 44 -1.18 5.47 -11.44
C VAL A 44 -2.59 5.21 -10.92
N GLY A 45 -3.60 5.14 -11.81
CA GLY A 45 -4.98 5.11 -11.35
C GLY A 45 -5.44 6.44 -10.75
N ASN A 46 -6.52 6.46 -9.98
CA ASN A 46 -6.98 7.60 -9.19
C ASN A 46 -8.01 7.20 -8.14
N SER A 47 -8.31 8.11 -7.21
CA SER A 47 -9.28 7.91 -6.11
C SER A 47 -10.73 7.64 -6.52
N THR A 48 -11.06 7.69 -7.81
CA THR A 48 -12.40 7.32 -8.34
C THR A 48 -12.35 6.16 -9.33
N THR A 49 -11.16 5.76 -9.77
CA THR A 49 -10.93 4.80 -10.85
C THR A 49 -9.53 4.22 -10.70
N SER A 50 -9.45 3.00 -10.18
CA SER A 50 -8.20 2.23 -10.13
C SER A 50 -7.72 1.85 -11.52
N SER A 51 -6.41 1.75 -11.71
CA SER A 51 -5.89 0.95 -12.83
C SER A 51 -6.23 -0.52 -12.58
N SER A 52 -6.46 -1.33 -13.61
CA SER A 52 -6.92 -2.71 -13.45
C SER A 52 -6.22 -3.68 -14.39
N VAL A 53 -5.83 -4.83 -13.86
CA VAL A 53 -5.19 -5.91 -14.60
C VAL A 53 -5.94 -7.23 -14.35
N ILE A 54 -6.33 -7.89 -15.44
CA ILE A 54 -7.01 -9.17 -15.40
C ILE A 54 -6.18 -10.22 -16.17
N GLY A 55 -5.62 -11.19 -15.46
CA GLY A 55 -4.77 -12.21 -16.08
C GLY A 55 -4.37 -13.35 -15.15
N ALA A 56 -4.04 -14.53 -15.68
CA ALA A 56 -3.68 -15.68 -14.84
C ALA A 56 -2.39 -15.45 -14.03
N THR A 57 -1.42 -14.74 -14.60
CA THR A 57 -0.16 -14.40 -13.92
C THR A 57 0.21 -12.95 -14.19
N THR A 58 0.41 -12.17 -13.13
CA THR A 58 0.69 -10.74 -13.23
C THR A 58 1.91 -10.40 -12.37
N THR A 59 2.89 -9.75 -12.99
CA THR A 59 4.01 -9.11 -12.30
C THR A 59 3.92 -7.60 -12.54
N ILE A 60 3.99 -6.83 -11.46
CA ILE A 60 3.93 -5.37 -11.50
C ILE A 60 5.08 -4.80 -10.67
N ASP A 61 5.80 -3.84 -11.25
CA ASP A 61 6.78 -3.01 -10.57
C ASP A 61 6.45 -1.53 -10.82
N ILE A 62 6.21 -0.76 -9.76
CA ILE A 62 5.87 0.67 -9.87
C ILE A 62 6.72 1.47 -8.90
N ASP A 63 7.53 2.36 -9.48
CA ASP A 63 8.34 3.35 -8.78
C ASP A 63 7.80 4.76 -9.04
N GLN A 64 7.43 5.49 -7.99
CA GLN A 64 7.03 6.90 -8.07
C GLN A 64 7.94 7.78 -7.21
N ILE A 65 8.61 8.73 -7.86
CA ILE A 65 9.53 9.69 -7.23
C ILE A 65 9.00 11.09 -7.50
N GLY A 66 8.51 11.73 -6.43
CA GLY A 66 7.75 12.97 -6.55
C GLY A 66 7.33 13.53 -5.21
N ASN A 67 6.92 14.78 -5.16
CA ASN A 67 6.45 15.35 -3.89
C ASN A 67 5.11 14.71 -3.45
N SER A 68 4.23 14.42 -4.42
CA SER A 68 2.95 13.74 -4.23
C SER A 68 2.90 12.51 -5.14
N ASN A 69 2.67 11.34 -4.56
CA ASN A 69 2.55 10.08 -5.30
C ASN A 69 1.23 9.40 -4.96
N VAL A 70 0.48 8.99 -5.98
CA VAL A 70 -0.77 8.24 -5.84
C VAL A 70 -0.68 6.98 -6.69
N LEU A 71 -0.88 5.83 -6.07
CA LEU A 71 -0.97 4.54 -6.74
C LEU A 71 -2.29 3.88 -6.31
N THR A 72 -3.21 3.72 -7.25
CA THR A 72 -4.47 2.99 -7.04
C THR A 72 -4.57 1.88 -8.09
N PHE A 73 -4.53 0.62 -7.65
CA PHE A 73 -4.39 -0.52 -8.56
C PHE A 73 -5.15 -1.77 -8.12
N ASP A 74 -5.87 -2.34 -9.08
CA ASP A 74 -6.70 -3.52 -8.93
C ASP A 74 -6.10 -4.68 -9.71
N VAL A 75 -5.93 -5.84 -9.07
CA VAL A 75 -5.48 -7.06 -9.74
C VAL A 75 -6.49 -8.18 -9.56
N ASN A 76 -6.79 -8.83 -10.68
CA ASN A 76 -7.60 -10.04 -10.74
C ASN A 76 -6.81 -11.12 -11.50
N GLY A 77 -6.22 -12.04 -10.76
CA GLY A 77 -5.40 -13.08 -11.37
C GLY A 77 -4.95 -14.18 -10.43
N ALA A 78 -4.82 -15.41 -10.91
CA ALA A 78 -4.50 -16.56 -10.05
C ALA A 78 -3.16 -16.42 -9.31
N THR A 79 -2.16 -15.80 -9.94
CA THR A 79 -0.86 -15.52 -9.34
C THR A 79 -0.46 -14.07 -9.56
N PHE A 80 -0.16 -13.37 -8.47
CA PHE A 80 0.25 -11.98 -8.47
C PHE A 80 1.59 -11.79 -7.76
N THR A 81 2.45 -10.95 -8.33
CA THR A 81 3.66 -10.44 -7.67
C THR A 81 3.77 -8.93 -7.92
N GLY A 82 3.72 -8.13 -6.85
CA GLY A 82 3.81 -6.67 -6.91
C GLY A 82 4.99 -6.13 -6.12
N THR A 83 5.69 -5.17 -6.71
CA THR A 83 6.62 -4.30 -5.99
C THR A 83 6.20 -2.86 -6.20
N PHE A 84 5.98 -2.13 -5.12
CA PHE A 84 5.51 -0.75 -5.15
C PHE A 84 6.43 0.11 -4.30
N SER A 85 7.06 1.11 -4.91
CA SER A 85 7.90 2.07 -4.20
C SER A 85 7.47 3.51 -4.44
N THR A 86 7.39 4.27 -3.35
CA THR A 86 7.12 5.71 -3.41
C THR A 86 8.16 6.49 -2.63
N THR A 87 8.59 7.63 -3.17
CA THR A 87 9.47 8.58 -2.48
C THR A 87 8.89 9.97 -2.62
N GLY A 88 8.48 10.57 -1.49
CA GLY A 88 7.77 11.84 -1.49
C GLY A 88 7.29 12.32 -0.12
N ASN A 89 6.77 13.54 -0.06
CA ASN A 89 6.20 14.12 1.16
C ASN A 89 4.72 13.76 1.36
N SER A 90 4.10 13.13 0.37
CA SER A 90 2.78 12.53 0.45
C SER A 90 2.75 11.32 -0.47
N ASN A 91 2.46 10.17 0.10
CA ASN A 91 2.39 8.91 -0.63
C ASN A 91 1.07 8.22 -0.27
N ASN A 92 0.25 7.96 -1.28
CA ASN A 92 -0.98 7.20 -1.14
C ASN A 92 -0.89 5.95 -2.01
N ILE A 93 -0.89 4.77 -1.40
CA ILE A 93 -0.90 3.48 -2.08
C ILE A 93 -2.18 2.76 -1.67
N ASP A 94 -2.98 2.41 -2.66
CA ASP A 94 -4.24 1.70 -2.55
C ASP A 94 -4.17 0.52 -3.54
N PHE A 95 -4.10 -0.70 -3.00
CA PHE A 95 -3.92 -1.91 -3.79
C PHE A 95 -4.87 -3.01 -3.36
N ASN A 96 -5.62 -3.54 -4.34
CA ASN A 96 -6.61 -4.58 -4.14
C ASN A 96 -6.26 -5.82 -4.99
N CYS A 97 -6.23 -6.99 -4.35
CA CYS A 97 -6.10 -8.28 -4.99
C CYS A 97 -7.37 -9.11 -4.79
N ASP A 98 -8.13 -9.24 -5.88
CA ASP A 98 -9.52 -9.73 -6.02
C ASP A 98 -10.62 -8.67 -5.88
N SER A 99 -10.49 -7.51 -6.55
CA SER A 99 -11.50 -6.43 -6.61
C SER A 99 -12.73 -6.79 -7.46
N ALA A 100 -13.39 -7.85 -6.97
CA ALA A 100 -14.61 -8.57 -7.34
C ALA A 100 -14.58 -9.45 -8.60
N GLY A 101 -13.61 -10.37 -8.70
CA GLY A 101 -13.53 -11.34 -9.79
C GLY A 101 -14.24 -12.69 -9.62
N THR A 102 -14.21 -13.27 -8.40
CA THR A 102 -14.77 -14.57 -7.92
C THR A 102 -14.72 -15.75 -8.93
N VAL A 103 -13.95 -16.83 -8.80
CA VAL A 103 -13.43 -17.64 -7.69
C VAL A 103 -11.99 -18.06 -8.05
N SER A 104 -11.04 -18.01 -7.11
CA SER A 104 -9.60 -18.32 -7.26
C SER A 104 -8.73 -17.21 -7.88
N SER A 105 -9.23 -15.98 -7.93
CA SER A 105 -8.41 -14.81 -8.19
C SER A 105 -7.58 -14.51 -6.94
N CYS A 106 -6.31 -14.15 -7.14
CA CYS A 106 -5.29 -13.98 -6.11
C CYS A 106 -5.01 -15.22 -5.25
N ALA A 107 -5.19 -16.43 -5.80
CA ALA A 107 -4.85 -17.68 -5.10
C ALA A 107 -3.42 -17.68 -4.54
N THR A 108 -2.48 -17.02 -5.22
CA THR A 108 -1.16 -16.70 -4.67
C THR A 108 -0.86 -15.23 -4.88
N ALA A 109 -0.69 -14.49 -3.79
CA ALA A 109 -0.35 -13.08 -3.80
C ALA A 109 0.98 -12.85 -3.08
N THR A 110 1.89 -12.13 -3.74
CA THR A 110 3.12 -11.64 -3.13
C THR A 110 3.23 -10.14 -3.37
N ALA A 111 3.35 -9.35 -2.32
CA ALA A 111 3.44 -7.89 -2.42
C ALA A 111 4.59 -7.35 -1.57
N SER A 112 5.33 -6.38 -2.11
CA SER A 112 6.36 -5.64 -1.40
C SER A 112 6.10 -4.14 -1.58
N ILE A 113 5.84 -3.45 -0.48
CA ILE A 113 5.55 -2.03 -0.44
C ILE A 113 6.64 -1.32 0.34
N VAL A 114 7.25 -0.29 -0.27
CA VAL A 114 8.27 0.55 0.36
C VAL A 114 7.95 2.01 0.14
N TRP A 115 7.91 2.80 1.21
CA TRP A 115 7.78 4.26 1.08
C TRP A 115 8.92 4.99 1.78
N VAL A 116 9.23 6.17 1.26
CA VAL A 116 10.17 7.13 1.83
C VAL A 116 9.51 8.50 1.93
N GLY A 117 9.60 9.09 3.13
CA GLY A 117 9.10 10.43 3.43
C GLY A 117 7.90 10.41 4.38
N SER A 118 7.15 11.50 4.42
CA SER A 118 6.10 11.75 5.43
C SER A 118 4.70 11.71 4.81
N SER A 119 3.67 11.72 5.65
CA SER A 119 2.24 11.70 5.25
C SER A 119 1.92 10.56 4.30
N ASN A 120 1.93 9.35 4.86
CA ASN A 120 1.78 8.11 4.10
C ASN A 120 0.45 7.46 4.45
N ASP A 121 -0.29 7.06 3.41
CA ASP A 121 -1.54 6.31 3.51
C ASP A 121 -1.38 5.05 2.66
N ILE A 122 -1.37 3.90 3.31
CA ILE A 122 -1.07 2.61 2.70
C ILE A 122 -2.27 1.71 3.00
N ASP A 123 -3.04 1.41 1.97
CA ASP A 123 -4.21 0.55 2.02
C ASP A 123 -3.98 -0.68 1.13
N ILE A 124 -4.04 -1.86 1.73
CA ILE A 124 -3.77 -3.14 1.09
C ILE A 124 -4.89 -4.10 1.40
N ASP A 125 -5.61 -4.52 0.36
CA ASP A 125 -6.64 -5.55 0.46
C ASP A 125 -6.26 -6.76 -0.40
N ILE A 126 -6.25 -7.96 0.18
CA ILE A 126 -6.01 -9.22 -0.52
C ILE A 126 -7.06 -10.23 -0.10
N GLY A 127 -7.67 -10.91 -1.07
CA GLY A 127 -8.63 -11.99 -0.80
C GLY A 127 -10.05 -11.51 -0.49
N GLU A 128 -10.42 -10.31 -0.95
CA GLU A 128 -11.65 -9.57 -0.61
C GLU A 128 -12.94 -10.42 -0.61
N SER A 129 -13.29 -11.04 -1.76
CA SER A 129 -14.52 -11.83 -1.87
C SER A 129 -14.30 -13.34 -1.72
N ALA A 130 -13.05 -13.79 -1.85
CA ALA A 130 -12.64 -15.17 -1.73
C ALA A 130 -11.18 -15.24 -1.27
N ASP A 131 -10.93 -16.11 -0.29
CA ASP A 131 -9.64 -16.28 0.36
C ASP A 131 -8.52 -16.53 -0.66
N ALA A 132 -7.42 -15.80 -0.52
CA ALA A 132 -6.17 -16.18 -1.16
C ALA A 132 -5.69 -17.52 -0.57
N ALA A 133 -5.20 -18.45 -1.39
CA ALA A 133 -4.64 -19.69 -0.83
C ALA A 133 -3.33 -19.39 -0.07
N ASN A 134 -2.52 -18.46 -0.60
CA ASN A 134 -1.30 -17.99 0.07
C ASN A 134 -1.13 -16.49 -0.18
N ALA A 135 -0.95 -15.72 0.88
CA ALA A 135 -0.56 -14.32 0.82
C ALA A 135 0.77 -14.11 1.54
N THR A 136 1.71 -13.41 0.91
CA THR A 136 2.96 -12.98 1.54
C THR A 136 3.19 -11.51 1.24
N VAL A 137 3.06 -10.68 2.27
CA VAL A 137 3.09 -9.22 2.14
C VAL A 137 4.19 -8.65 3.01
N SER A 138 5.00 -7.75 2.44
CA SER A 138 5.99 -6.96 3.16
C SER A 138 5.68 -5.48 2.99
N ILE A 139 5.50 -4.77 4.09
CA ILE A 139 5.21 -3.34 4.15
C ILE A 139 6.34 -2.68 4.93
N THR A 140 7.10 -1.77 4.30
CA THR A 140 8.27 -1.13 4.91
C THR A 140 8.27 0.38 4.78
N GLY A 141 8.18 1.07 5.92
CA GLY A 141 8.39 2.51 6.02
C GLY A 141 9.85 2.83 6.31
N ALA A 142 10.49 3.60 5.44
CA ALA A 142 11.89 3.98 5.61
C ALA A 142 12.11 4.86 6.86
N SER A 143 13.35 4.85 7.36
CA SER A 143 13.73 5.63 8.54
C SER A 143 13.44 7.12 8.37
N GLY A 144 12.82 7.71 9.39
CA GLY A 144 12.45 9.12 9.39
C GLY A 144 11.13 9.40 8.67
N SER A 145 10.33 8.37 8.37
CA SER A 145 8.93 8.59 8.02
C SER A 145 8.17 9.19 9.20
N ASP A 146 7.08 9.91 8.92
CA ASP A 146 6.21 10.50 9.94
C ASP A 146 4.79 10.58 9.39
N SER A 147 3.79 10.47 10.27
CA SER A 147 2.37 10.45 9.90
C SER A 147 2.07 9.30 8.94
N ASN A 148 2.21 8.08 9.42
CA ASN A 148 1.97 6.87 8.64
C ASN A 148 0.62 6.25 9.05
N VAL A 149 -0.24 5.98 8.07
CA VAL A 149 -1.42 5.15 8.20
C VAL A 149 -1.21 3.91 7.37
N VAL A 150 -1.38 2.74 7.98
CA VAL A 150 -1.37 1.45 7.27
C VAL A 150 -2.64 0.71 7.62
N ALA A 151 -3.49 0.51 6.62
CA ALA A 151 -4.59 -0.44 6.64
C ALA A 151 -4.19 -1.66 5.82
N ALA A 152 -4.26 -2.85 6.40
CA ALA A 152 -3.97 -4.08 5.69
C ALA A 152 -5.02 -5.14 6.05
N THR A 153 -5.86 -5.48 5.06
CA THR A 153 -6.85 -6.57 5.13
C THR A 153 -6.34 -7.73 4.28
N ILE A 154 -6.03 -8.86 4.90
CA ILE A 154 -5.50 -10.03 4.20
C ILE A 154 -6.32 -11.26 4.56
N ASP A 155 -7.20 -11.63 3.65
CA ASP A 155 -8.06 -12.79 3.76
C ASP A 155 -7.41 -13.97 3.02
N GLY A 156 -7.12 -15.04 3.75
CA GLY A 156 -6.45 -16.19 3.14
C GLY A 156 -6.62 -17.49 3.90
N THR A 157 -6.18 -18.61 3.29
CA THR A 157 -6.01 -19.86 4.04
C THR A 157 -4.66 -19.89 4.76
N SER A 158 -3.63 -19.24 4.20
CA SER A 158 -2.39 -18.93 4.92
C SER A 158 -1.89 -17.55 4.50
N ALA A 159 -1.62 -16.70 5.48
CA ALA A 159 -1.18 -15.34 5.25
C ALA A 159 0.02 -14.98 6.13
N ILE A 160 1.03 -14.36 5.52
CA ILE A 160 2.18 -13.80 6.21
C ILE A 160 2.25 -12.31 5.91
N LEU A 161 2.09 -11.49 6.94
CA LEU A 161 2.32 -10.05 6.87
C LEU A 161 3.56 -9.70 7.67
N THR A 162 4.52 -9.05 7.02
CA THR A 162 5.65 -8.38 7.69
C THR A 162 5.48 -6.88 7.54
N LEU A 163 5.28 -6.20 8.67
CA LEU A 163 5.17 -4.75 8.74
C LEU A 163 6.36 -4.19 9.52
N THR A 164 7.18 -3.35 8.89
CA THR A 164 8.31 -2.69 9.54
C THR A 164 8.29 -1.19 9.28
N VAL A 165 8.19 -0.38 10.33
CA VAL A 165 8.18 1.08 10.19
C VAL A 165 9.13 1.73 11.19
N ASN A 166 10.01 2.58 10.67
CA ASN A 166 10.91 3.41 11.47
C ASN A 166 10.53 4.88 11.31
N GLY A 167 9.51 5.29 12.06
CA GLY A 167 8.90 6.60 11.89
C GLY A 167 7.97 7.00 13.02
N ASP A 168 7.66 8.29 13.07
CA ASP A 168 6.83 8.92 14.08
C ASP A 168 5.35 8.94 13.68
N THR A 169 4.46 9.10 14.65
CA THR A 169 3.00 9.26 14.46
C THR A 169 2.40 8.20 13.55
N ASN A 170 2.12 7.03 14.10
CA ASN A 170 1.66 5.89 13.30
C ASN A 170 0.27 5.45 13.72
N ASN A 171 -0.50 4.98 12.74
CA ASN A 171 -1.78 4.30 12.93
C ASN A 171 -1.77 3.03 12.09
N TYR A 172 -1.94 1.88 12.73
CA TYR A 172 -1.93 0.58 12.07
C TYR A 172 -3.26 -0.11 12.32
N LEU A 173 -3.99 -0.41 11.25
CA LEU A 173 -5.19 -1.22 11.28
C LEU A 173 -4.91 -2.50 10.47
N ILE A 174 -4.70 -3.60 11.18
CA ILE A 174 -4.29 -4.87 10.59
C ILE A 174 -5.40 -5.89 10.81
N ASP A 175 -5.92 -6.45 9.74
CA ASP A 175 -6.89 -7.54 9.73
C ASP A 175 -6.33 -8.70 8.90
N ILE A 176 -6.13 -9.85 9.53
CA ILE A 176 -5.71 -11.08 8.85
C ILE A 176 -6.71 -12.17 9.23
N ASN A 177 -7.57 -12.60 8.31
CA ASN A 177 -8.71 -13.42 8.69
C ASN A 177 -8.98 -14.61 7.74
N ASN A 178 -10.08 -15.29 8.08
CA ASN A 178 -10.75 -16.37 7.35
C ASN A 178 -10.22 -17.78 7.65
N ASN A 179 -10.42 -18.74 6.73
CA ASN A 179 -10.55 -20.15 7.08
C ASN A 179 -9.34 -20.76 7.80
N GLY A 180 -8.15 -20.16 7.68
CA GLY A 180 -6.90 -20.73 8.16
C GLY A 180 -6.61 -22.10 7.53
N ASP A 181 -5.36 -22.52 7.56
CA ASP A 181 -4.97 -23.88 7.22
C ASP A 181 -3.95 -24.40 8.23
N VAL A 182 -3.35 -25.57 7.96
CA VAL A 182 -2.37 -26.17 8.87
C VAL A 182 -1.13 -25.29 9.14
N ASN A 183 -0.87 -24.27 8.32
CA ASN A 183 0.20 -23.30 8.48
C ASN A 183 -0.26 -22.01 9.18
N GLY A 184 -1.58 -21.77 9.29
CA GLY A 184 -2.18 -20.61 9.95
C GLY A 184 -1.79 -19.26 9.36
N HIS A 185 -1.97 -18.22 10.17
CA HIS A 185 -1.62 -16.84 9.86
C HIS A 185 -0.42 -16.36 10.68
N THR A 186 0.42 -15.51 10.10
CA THR A 186 1.56 -14.91 10.79
C THR A 186 1.63 -13.41 10.53
N LEU A 187 1.66 -12.64 11.61
CA LEU A 187 2.04 -11.23 11.63
C LEU A 187 3.41 -11.08 12.27
N VAL A 188 4.34 -10.43 11.56
CA VAL A 188 5.59 -9.91 12.12
C VAL A 188 5.54 -8.39 12.03
N HIS A 189 5.37 -7.73 13.17
CA HIS A 189 5.30 -6.28 13.24
C HIS A 189 6.49 -5.72 14.00
N SER A 190 7.22 -4.79 13.40
CA SER A 190 8.32 -4.05 14.02
C SER A 190 8.16 -2.56 13.81
N HIS A 191 8.00 -1.83 14.90
CA HIS A 191 7.92 -0.38 14.89
C HIS A 191 8.99 0.23 15.78
N THR A 192 9.62 1.30 15.30
CA THR A 192 10.49 2.18 16.10
C THR A 192 10.13 3.62 15.77
N GLY A 193 9.78 4.41 16.78
CA GLY A 193 9.35 5.79 16.61
C GLY A 193 8.75 6.33 17.90
N SER A 194 8.03 7.44 17.84
CA SER A 194 7.29 7.98 18.99
C SER A 194 5.92 7.33 19.12
N ILE A 195 4.86 7.98 18.66
CA ILE A 195 3.47 7.57 18.86
C ILE A 195 3.11 6.46 17.86
N ALA A 196 2.37 5.46 18.35
CA ALA A 196 1.73 4.43 17.53
C ALA A 196 0.37 4.06 18.12
N ASP A 197 -0.65 4.05 17.28
CA ASP A 197 -1.94 3.40 17.51
C ASP A 197 -1.94 2.10 16.71
N VAL A 198 -2.17 0.97 17.35
CA VAL A 198 -2.02 -0.37 16.77
C VAL A 198 -3.27 -1.20 17.07
N ASP A 199 -4.10 -1.39 16.05
CA ASP A 199 -5.24 -2.30 16.07
C ASP A 199 -4.92 -3.53 15.23
N ILE A 200 -4.90 -4.71 15.85
CA ILE A 200 -4.68 -5.99 15.16
C ILE A 200 -5.85 -6.92 15.42
N THR A 201 -6.46 -7.42 14.35
CA THR A 201 -7.37 -8.57 14.37
C THR A 201 -6.74 -9.69 13.57
N GLN A 202 -6.60 -10.87 14.17
CA GLN A 202 -6.18 -12.08 13.48
C GLN A 202 -7.16 -13.21 13.79
N SER A 203 -7.70 -13.87 12.77
CA SER A 203 -8.59 -15.01 12.96
C SER A 203 -8.28 -16.16 12.02
N GLY A 204 -8.65 -17.38 12.39
CA GLY A 204 -8.57 -18.55 11.53
C GLY A 204 -8.22 -19.83 12.28
N LEU A 205 -8.47 -20.98 11.65
CA LEU A 205 -8.22 -22.28 12.28
C LEU A 205 -6.71 -22.58 12.31
N TYR A 206 -6.18 -22.83 13.50
CA TYR A 206 -4.80 -23.26 13.79
C TYR A 206 -3.71 -22.17 13.65
N ASP A 207 -2.66 -22.30 14.49
CA ASP A 207 -1.36 -21.60 14.51
C ASP A 207 -1.32 -20.14 14.05
N ASN A 208 -2.23 -19.32 14.58
CA ASN A 208 -2.17 -17.86 14.51
C ASN A 208 -0.98 -17.32 15.35
N ILE A 209 -0.02 -16.69 14.68
CA ILE A 209 1.19 -16.11 15.29
C ILE A 209 1.20 -14.61 15.09
N ILE A 210 1.29 -13.86 16.19
CA ILE A 210 1.62 -12.44 16.20
C ILE A 210 2.97 -12.24 16.90
N ASN A 211 3.98 -11.76 16.17
CA ASN A 211 5.24 -11.29 16.70
C ASN A 211 5.32 -9.77 16.60
N LEU A 212 4.88 -9.10 17.66
CA LEU A 212 4.80 -7.65 17.75
C LEU A 212 5.98 -7.08 18.56
N THR A 213 6.74 -6.18 17.94
CA THR A 213 7.74 -5.33 18.60
C THR A 213 7.44 -3.87 18.29
N THR A 214 7.31 -3.04 19.34
CA THR A 214 7.18 -1.59 19.22
C THR A 214 8.16 -0.93 20.18
N ALA A 215 8.81 0.16 19.76
CA ALA A 215 9.75 0.92 20.57
C ALA A 215 9.50 2.41 20.41
N GLY A 216 9.03 3.06 21.48
CA GLY A 216 8.56 4.44 21.46
C GLY A 216 7.84 4.85 22.73
N ASP A 217 7.22 6.03 22.67
CA ASP A 217 6.44 6.62 23.75
C ASP A 217 4.96 6.72 23.31
N ASN A 218 4.02 6.60 24.26
CA ASN A 218 2.59 6.82 24.00
C ASN A 218 1.98 5.86 22.95
N HIS A 219 2.31 4.57 23.03
CA HIS A 219 1.62 3.56 22.21
C HIS A 219 0.24 3.21 22.79
N ASP A 220 -0.75 3.09 21.91
CA ASP A 220 -2.01 2.39 22.16
C ASP A 220 -2.02 1.11 21.30
N ILE A 221 -2.35 -0.02 21.91
CA ILE A 221 -2.20 -1.33 21.27
C ILE A 221 -3.35 -2.25 21.69
N ASP A 222 -4.21 -2.57 20.73
CA ASP A 222 -5.29 -3.54 20.85
C ASP A 222 -5.05 -4.73 19.91
N ILE A 223 -5.17 -5.93 20.46
CA ILE A 223 -4.98 -7.19 19.72
C ILE A 223 -6.14 -8.13 20.01
N ILE A 224 -6.80 -8.58 18.95
CA ILE A 224 -7.81 -9.63 18.97
C ILE A 224 -7.25 -10.80 18.15
N GLN A 225 -7.17 -11.96 18.78
CA GLN A 225 -6.85 -13.21 18.09
C GLN A 225 -7.96 -14.22 18.40
N ASP A 226 -8.63 -14.73 17.36
CA ASP A 226 -9.77 -15.66 17.48
C ASP A 226 -9.56 -16.92 16.62
N ASP A 227 -10.17 -18.02 17.02
CA ASP A 227 -10.08 -19.34 16.36
C ASP A 227 -11.40 -19.77 15.71
#